data_AF-A0A8H5KFE4-F1
#
_entry.id   AF-A0A8H5KFE4-F1
#
_cell.length_a   1.000
_cell.length_b   1.000
_cell.length_c   1.000
_cell.angle_alpha   90.00
_cell.angle_beta   90.00
_cell.angle_gamma   90.00
#
_symmetry.space_group_name_H-M   'P 1'
#
loop_
_entity.id
_entity.type
_entity.pdbx_description
1 polymer ?
#
loop_
_entity_poly.entity_id
_entity_poly.type
_entity_poly.pdbx_seq_one_letter_code
_entity_poly.pdbx_strand_id
1 'polypeptide(L)'
;MFTLFPKQPPELRDQIWYHALSEPRQPGICHWKPGCWIPKYLTAEDHDWSHNRPNNIRLEFRYDKLGTPVHIPIVDVNQEARRVALAWARDNNIRNRYKNGKYEFRRRMDKDRDTMYFAKDMMEAAQKEAINRRSEDDLRGWYHPVATYITSFAVSERFMRIAKLMPYTWETHKNLERIYVIVGKQPDQKGQWEIDTTRGASFLWTRETSTFIPQLGVDEFCSGDLFKTIMGNYTFLRSAALQSQGPARQSFEIRVCSAIRRSPKEPSRTVKNMKKVFNGCLSTVNRN
;
A
#
# COMPACT_ATOMS: atom_id res chain seq x y z
N MET A 1 -1.43 12.52 -38.16
CA MET A 1 -1.93 11.15 -38.40
C MET A 1 -0.75 10.19 -38.21
N PHE A 2 -0.87 9.12 -37.41
CA PHE A 2 0.25 8.20 -37.11
C PHE A 2 0.30 7.04 -38.14
N THR A 3 0.45 7.38 -39.43
CA THR A 3 0.28 6.45 -40.56
C THR A 3 1.39 5.41 -40.71
N LEU A 4 2.52 5.59 -40.04
CA LEU A 4 3.68 4.71 -40.13
C LEU A 4 3.67 3.59 -39.08
N PHE A 5 2.88 3.72 -38.01
CA PHE A 5 2.89 2.74 -36.91
C PHE A 5 2.51 1.32 -37.36
N PRO A 6 1.42 1.11 -38.13
CA PRO A 6 1.07 -0.24 -38.61
C PRO A 6 2.08 -0.83 -39.60
N LYS A 7 2.92 0.02 -40.23
CA LYS A 7 3.94 -0.41 -41.20
C LYS A 7 5.25 -0.83 -40.52
N GLN A 8 5.37 -0.66 -39.20
CA GLN A 8 6.54 -1.10 -38.45
C GLN A 8 6.50 -2.62 -38.25
N PRO A 9 7.68 -3.27 -38.21
CA PRO A 9 7.82 -4.66 -37.76
C PRO A 9 7.11 -4.92 -36.42
N PRO A 10 6.52 -6.12 -36.21
CA PRO A 10 5.85 -6.47 -34.97
C PRO A 10 6.68 -6.22 -33.71
N GLU A 11 7.99 -6.46 -33.77
CA GLU A 11 8.93 -6.29 -32.65
C GLU A 11 9.02 -4.82 -32.22
N LEU A 12 9.09 -3.90 -33.19
CA LEU A 12 9.12 -2.47 -32.91
C LEU A 12 7.78 -1.97 -32.39
N ARG A 13 6.66 -2.49 -32.89
CA ARG A 13 5.33 -2.16 -32.37
C ARG A 13 5.15 -2.62 -30.93
N ASP A 14 5.62 -3.83 -30.60
CA ASP A 14 5.61 -4.36 -29.24
C ASP A 14 6.46 -3.50 -28.29
N GLN A 15 7.66 -3.12 -28.72
CA GLN A 15 8.53 -2.22 -27.95
C GLN A 15 7.85 -0.86 -27.72
N ILE A 16 7.24 -0.27 -28.74
CA ILE A 16 6.51 1.00 -28.59
C ILE A 16 5.37 0.86 -27.59
N TRP A 17 4.59 -0.23 -27.67
CA TRP A 17 3.53 -0.48 -26.69
C TRP A 17 4.06 -0.68 -25.28
N TYR A 18 5.17 -1.40 -25.13
CA TYR A 18 5.81 -1.64 -23.85
C TYR A 18 6.34 -0.34 -23.24
N HIS A 19 7.02 0.49 -24.02
CA HIS A 19 7.52 1.81 -23.59
C HIS A 19 6.40 2.82 -23.32
N ALA A 20 5.24 2.66 -23.94
CA ALA A 20 4.08 3.50 -23.65
C ALA A 20 3.43 3.14 -22.30
N LEU A 21 3.71 1.96 -21.73
CA LEU A 21 3.30 1.61 -20.38
C LEU A 21 4.17 2.39 -19.39
N SER A 22 3.53 2.99 -18.39
CA SER A 22 4.25 3.76 -17.38
C SER A 22 5.19 2.86 -16.58
N GLU A 23 6.39 3.34 -16.25
CA GLU A 23 7.38 2.65 -15.40
C GLU A 23 6.78 1.99 -14.14
N PRO A 24 7.45 0.94 -13.60
CA PRO A 24 7.06 0.29 -12.36
C PRO A 24 6.80 1.33 -11.29
N ARG A 25 5.60 1.29 -10.73
CA ARG A 25 5.06 2.41 -9.96
C ARG A 25 5.79 2.50 -8.61
N GLN A 26 6.08 3.74 -8.21
CA GLN A 26 6.66 4.07 -6.90
C GLN A 26 5.86 3.45 -5.74
N PRO A 27 6.50 3.31 -4.55
CA PRO A 27 5.83 3.10 -3.28
C PRO A 27 4.42 3.68 -3.24
N GLY A 28 3.44 2.80 -3.10
CA GLY A 28 2.03 3.15 -3.14
C GLY A 28 1.40 3.09 -1.76
N ILE A 29 0.33 3.86 -1.59
CA ILE A 29 -0.56 3.71 -0.44
C ILE A 29 -1.59 2.62 -0.77
N CYS A 30 -1.69 1.63 0.12
CA CYS A 30 -2.65 0.52 0.06
C CYS A 30 -3.68 0.64 1.18
N HIS A 31 -4.94 0.89 0.86
CA HIS A 31 -6.00 0.91 1.87
C HIS A 31 -6.15 -0.46 2.55
N TRP A 32 -6.18 -0.43 3.88
CA TRP A 32 -6.60 -1.57 4.68
C TRP A 32 -8.04 -1.97 4.31
N LYS A 33 -8.31 -3.27 4.37
CA LYS A 33 -9.64 -3.85 4.23
C LYS A 33 -9.76 -5.07 5.14
N PRO A 34 -10.97 -5.49 5.51
CA PRO A 34 -11.14 -6.67 6.31
C PRO A 34 -10.81 -7.98 5.59
N GLY A 35 -10.57 -9.04 6.36
CA GLY A 35 -10.28 -10.40 5.88
C GLY A 35 -8.80 -10.65 5.59
N CYS A 36 -7.92 -9.89 6.26
CA CYS A 36 -6.47 -9.99 6.09
C CYS A 36 -5.80 -10.83 7.20
N TRP A 37 -6.49 -11.07 8.31
CA TRP A 37 -5.99 -11.96 9.36
C TRP A 37 -6.34 -13.42 9.06
N ILE A 38 -5.32 -14.27 8.93
CA ILE A 38 -5.49 -15.69 8.55
C ILE A 38 -4.61 -16.57 9.43
N PRO A 39 -5.11 -17.71 9.94
CA PRO A 39 -4.28 -18.74 10.53
C PRO A 39 -3.28 -19.31 9.53
N LYS A 40 -2.01 -19.37 9.92
CA LYS A 40 -0.98 -20.14 9.23
C LYS A 40 -0.60 -21.32 10.12
N TYR A 41 -0.77 -22.53 9.61
CA TYR A 41 -0.17 -23.72 10.19
C TYR A 41 1.33 -23.69 9.92
N LEU A 42 2.12 -23.79 10.97
CA LEU A 42 3.56 -23.68 10.95
C LEU A 42 4.19 -25.06 10.71
N THR A 43 5.27 -25.09 9.95
CA THR A 43 6.14 -26.27 9.80
C THR A 43 7.41 -26.08 10.62
N ALA A 44 8.22 -27.14 10.79
CA ALA A 44 9.48 -27.06 11.53
C ALA A 44 10.50 -26.05 10.93
N GLU A 45 10.27 -25.58 9.70
CA GLU A 45 11.08 -24.54 9.03
C GLU A 45 10.69 -23.12 9.47
N ASP A 46 9.49 -22.95 10.05
CA ASP A 46 9.03 -21.65 10.51
C ASP A 46 9.67 -21.27 11.85
N HIS A 47 10.17 -20.04 11.95
CA HIS A 47 10.81 -19.51 13.17
C HIS A 47 9.93 -19.61 14.44
N ASP A 48 8.61 -19.48 14.31
CA ASP A 48 7.68 -19.49 15.45
C ASP A 48 7.18 -20.90 15.81
N TRP A 49 7.66 -21.91 15.09
CA TRP A 49 7.29 -23.30 15.32
C TRP A 49 7.92 -23.84 16.60
N SER A 50 7.21 -24.74 17.29
CA SER A 50 7.69 -25.36 18.51
C SER A 50 7.16 -26.79 18.66
N HIS A 51 8.06 -27.73 18.97
CA HIS A 51 7.69 -29.10 19.37
C HIS A 51 6.68 -29.13 20.54
N ASN A 52 6.72 -28.11 21.42
CA ASN A 52 5.90 -28.05 22.63
C ASN A 52 4.52 -27.41 22.39
N ARG A 53 4.21 -26.97 21.16
CA ARG A 53 2.92 -26.38 20.82
C ARG A 53 2.11 -27.34 19.96
N PRO A 54 1.02 -27.93 20.47
CA PRO A 54 0.30 -29.00 19.77
C PRO A 54 -0.25 -28.58 18.41
N ASN A 55 -0.71 -27.32 18.29
CA ASN A 55 -1.36 -26.88 17.05
C ASN A 55 -0.41 -26.19 16.08
N ASN A 56 0.71 -25.65 16.58
CA ASN A 56 1.68 -24.89 15.76
C ASN A 56 0.99 -23.92 14.79
N ILE A 57 0.04 -23.11 15.27
CA ILE A 57 -0.67 -22.12 14.46
C ILE A 57 -0.14 -20.72 14.81
N ARG A 58 -0.07 -19.85 13.80
CA ARG A 58 0.17 -18.41 13.95
C ARG A 58 -0.96 -17.62 13.31
N LEU A 59 -1.45 -16.59 13.99
CA LEU A 59 -2.34 -15.63 13.36
C LEU A 59 -1.52 -14.63 12.55
N GLU A 60 -1.65 -14.66 11.22
CA GLU A 60 -0.82 -13.90 10.31
C GLU A 60 -1.61 -12.84 9.55
N PHE A 61 -1.10 -11.60 9.52
CA PHE A 61 -1.64 -10.55 8.67
C PHE A 61 -1.11 -10.66 7.24
N ARG A 62 -2.00 -11.05 6.33
CA ARG A 62 -1.74 -11.28 4.91
C ARG A 62 -1.82 -9.99 4.10
N TYR A 63 -0.77 -9.17 4.19
CA TYR A 63 -0.61 -7.94 3.42
C TYR A 63 -0.71 -8.16 1.91
N ASP A 64 -0.37 -9.35 1.40
CA ASP A 64 -0.49 -9.72 -0.02
C ASP A 64 -1.94 -9.78 -0.53
N LYS A 65 -2.93 -9.79 0.38
CA LYS A 65 -4.35 -9.62 0.05
C LYS A 65 -4.74 -8.16 -0.17
N LEU A 66 -3.90 -7.22 0.26
CA LEU A 66 -4.04 -5.80 -0.03
C LEU A 66 -3.48 -5.49 -1.42
N GLY A 67 -3.79 -4.29 -1.90
CA GLY A 67 -3.28 -3.82 -3.17
C GLY A 67 -4.04 -2.60 -3.66
N THR A 68 -3.43 -1.89 -4.58
CA THR A 68 -3.94 -0.62 -5.09
C THR A 68 -4.44 -0.78 -6.53
N PRO A 69 -5.58 -0.18 -6.88
CA PRO A 69 -6.03 -0.12 -8.27
C PRO A 69 -4.95 0.48 -9.18
N VAL A 70 -4.80 -0.11 -10.35
CA VAL A 70 -3.86 0.32 -11.38
C VAL A 70 -4.66 0.65 -12.63
N HIS A 71 -4.49 1.85 -13.16
CA HIS A 71 -5.05 2.17 -14.47
C HIS A 71 -4.04 1.87 -15.58
N ILE A 72 -4.36 0.96 -16.51
CA ILE A 72 -3.55 0.65 -17.70
C ILE A 72 -4.42 0.92 -18.94
N PRO A 73 -4.45 2.16 -19.46
CA PRO A 73 -5.38 2.54 -20.53
C PRO A 73 -5.07 1.87 -21.87
N ILE A 74 -3.82 1.45 -22.08
CA ILE A 74 -3.34 0.85 -23.33
C ILE A 74 -4.05 -0.48 -23.63
N VAL A 75 -4.56 -1.18 -22.60
CA VAL A 75 -5.29 -2.44 -22.76
C VAL A 75 -6.55 -2.32 -23.64
N ASP A 76 -7.11 -1.12 -23.72
CA ASP A 76 -8.37 -0.83 -24.42
C ASP A 76 -8.15 -0.18 -25.80
N VAL A 77 -6.92 -0.14 -26.31
CA VAL A 77 -6.61 0.50 -27.61
C VAL A 77 -6.88 -0.45 -28.77
N ASN A 78 -6.21 -1.61 -28.81
CA ASN A 78 -6.40 -2.66 -29.81
C ASN A 78 -5.88 -4.01 -29.27
N GLN A 79 -5.95 -5.09 -30.06
CA GLN A 79 -5.53 -6.43 -29.63
C GLN A 79 -4.03 -6.54 -29.34
N GLU A 80 -3.17 -5.89 -30.11
CA GLU A 80 -1.71 -5.90 -29.93
C GLU A 80 -1.31 -5.18 -28.63
N ALA A 81 -1.80 -3.96 -28.45
CA ALA A 81 -1.65 -3.16 -27.25
C ALA A 81 -2.14 -3.91 -26.00
N ARG A 82 -3.27 -4.62 -26.12
CA ARG A 82 -3.80 -5.47 -25.06
C ARG A 82 -2.86 -6.61 -24.70
N ARG A 83 -2.33 -7.35 -25.69
CA ARG A 83 -1.38 -8.44 -25.45
C ARG A 83 -0.17 -7.94 -24.67
N VAL A 84 0.42 -6.83 -25.11
CA VAL A 84 1.59 -6.23 -24.46
C VAL A 84 1.26 -5.73 -23.05
N ALA A 85 0.12 -5.04 -22.87
CA ALA A 85 -0.32 -4.56 -21.56
C ALA A 85 -0.55 -5.69 -20.54
N LEU A 86 -1.13 -6.82 -20.97
CA LEU A 86 -1.35 -7.97 -20.10
C LEU A 86 -0.05 -8.70 -19.75
N ALA A 87 0.89 -8.80 -20.69
CA ALA A 87 2.23 -9.34 -20.43
C ALA A 87 2.98 -8.48 -19.42
N TRP A 88 3.07 -7.17 -19.66
CA TRP A 88 3.69 -6.22 -18.74
C TRP A 88 3.06 -6.24 -17.35
N ALA A 89 1.73 -6.33 -17.25
CA ALA A 89 1.05 -6.43 -15.95
C ALA A 89 1.47 -7.67 -15.18
N ARG A 90 1.61 -8.82 -15.86
CA ARG A 90 2.10 -10.06 -15.26
C ARG A 90 3.52 -9.90 -14.73
N ASP A 91 4.41 -9.34 -15.54
CA ASP A 91 5.83 -9.14 -15.18
C ASP A 91 6.01 -8.19 -13.99
N ASN A 92 5.05 -7.29 -13.77
CA ASN A 92 5.06 -6.31 -12.67
C ASN A 92 4.20 -6.72 -11.45
N ASN A 93 3.83 -8.00 -11.33
CA ASN A 93 2.98 -8.53 -10.25
C ASN A 93 1.63 -7.78 -10.10
N ILE A 94 1.07 -7.37 -11.23
CA ILE A 94 -0.24 -6.73 -11.32
C ILE A 94 -1.25 -7.78 -11.74
N ARG A 95 -2.13 -8.14 -10.81
CA ARG A 95 -3.26 -9.02 -11.11
C ARG A 95 -4.27 -8.26 -11.95
N ASN A 96 -4.88 -8.96 -12.90
CA ASN A 96 -6.00 -8.44 -13.68
C ASN A 96 -7.20 -9.35 -13.58
N ARG A 97 -8.39 -8.77 -13.75
CA ARG A 97 -9.67 -9.47 -13.87
C ARG A 97 -10.46 -8.80 -14.99
N TYR A 98 -11.04 -9.61 -15.88
CA TYR A 98 -11.98 -9.10 -16.86
C TYR A 98 -13.39 -9.13 -16.28
N LYS A 99 -14.04 -7.97 -16.18
CA LYS A 99 -15.39 -7.82 -15.64
C LYS A 99 -16.14 -6.71 -16.38
N ASN A 100 -17.40 -6.96 -16.74
CA ASN A 100 -18.27 -5.96 -17.40
C ASN A 100 -17.62 -5.31 -18.65
N GLY A 101 -16.95 -6.12 -19.47
CA GLY A 101 -16.31 -5.64 -20.69
C GLY A 101 -14.98 -4.91 -20.50
N LYS A 102 -14.47 -4.79 -19.27
CA LYS A 102 -13.26 -4.02 -18.94
C LYS A 102 -12.27 -4.84 -18.12
N TYR A 103 -10.98 -4.53 -18.27
CA TYR A 103 -9.94 -5.06 -17.39
C TYR A 103 -9.80 -4.18 -16.15
N GLU A 104 -9.91 -4.82 -14.99
CA GLU A 104 -9.56 -4.25 -13.69
C GLU A 104 -8.17 -4.73 -13.31
N PHE A 105 -7.24 -3.81 -13.03
CA PHE A 105 -5.89 -4.15 -12.60
C PHE A 105 -5.66 -3.75 -11.15
N ARG A 106 -4.94 -4.61 -10.43
CA ARG A 106 -4.57 -4.40 -9.03
C ARG A 106 -3.15 -4.86 -8.79
N ARG A 107 -2.29 -3.93 -8.38
CA ARG A 107 -0.94 -4.25 -7.89
C ARG A 107 -1.06 -4.73 -6.46
N ARG A 108 -0.46 -5.88 -6.12
CA ARG A 108 -0.40 -6.32 -4.72
C ARG A 108 0.46 -5.38 -3.90
N MET A 109 0.17 -5.29 -2.61
CA MET A 109 1.02 -4.55 -1.69
C MET A 109 2.39 -5.24 -1.60
N ASP A 110 3.45 -4.44 -1.73
CA ASP A 110 4.82 -4.80 -1.40
C ASP A 110 5.10 -4.34 0.04
N LYS A 111 5.37 -5.26 0.97
CA LYS A 111 5.52 -4.94 2.39
C LYS A 111 6.70 -4.01 2.70
N ASP A 112 7.72 -3.99 1.84
CA ASP A 112 8.96 -3.26 2.07
C ASP A 112 8.94 -1.87 1.41
N ARG A 113 8.11 -1.72 0.37
CA ARG A 113 8.00 -0.48 -0.40
C ARG A 113 6.71 0.28 -0.14
N ASP A 114 5.60 -0.39 0.07
CA ASP A 114 4.29 0.25 0.17
C ASP A 114 3.90 0.57 1.60
N THR A 115 2.98 1.52 1.74
CA THR A 115 2.44 1.95 3.02
C THR A 115 0.98 1.53 3.13
N MET A 116 0.65 0.79 4.17
CA MET A 116 -0.75 0.45 4.45
C MET A 116 -1.46 1.68 5.02
N TYR A 117 -2.63 2.06 4.51
CA TYR A 117 -3.37 3.21 5.03
C TYR A 117 -4.66 2.79 5.68
N PHE A 118 -4.88 3.29 6.90
CA PHE A 118 -6.14 3.16 7.60
C PHE A 118 -6.98 4.40 7.36
N ALA A 119 -8.09 4.23 6.64
CA ALA A 119 -9.06 5.29 6.49
C ALA A 119 -9.64 5.69 7.86
N LYS A 120 -10.16 6.92 7.92
CA LYS A 120 -10.56 7.69 9.11
C LYS A 120 -11.30 6.90 10.22
N ASP A 121 -12.07 5.87 9.85
CA ASP A 121 -12.90 5.09 10.78
C ASP A 121 -12.61 3.57 10.74
N MET A 122 -11.51 3.16 10.09
CA MET A 122 -11.20 1.75 9.85
C MET A 122 -10.20 1.16 10.84
N MET A 123 -9.50 1.98 11.64
CA MET A 123 -8.56 1.49 12.65
C MET A 123 -9.25 0.63 13.72
N GLU A 124 -10.40 1.09 14.22
CA GLU A 124 -11.17 0.34 15.22
C GLU A 124 -11.71 -0.96 14.61
N ALA A 125 -12.17 -0.93 13.36
CA ALA A 125 -12.58 -2.13 12.64
C ALA A 125 -11.41 -3.12 12.46
N ALA A 126 -10.21 -2.63 12.13
CA ALA A 126 -9.00 -3.45 12.01
C ALA A 126 -8.59 -4.09 13.34
N GLN A 127 -8.75 -3.37 14.44
CA GLN A 127 -8.53 -3.90 15.78
C GLN A 127 -9.54 -4.99 16.13
N LYS A 128 -10.83 -4.70 15.92
CA LYS A 128 -11.92 -5.66 16.19
C LYS A 128 -11.75 -6.93 15.36
N GLU A 129 -11.35 -6.84 14.09
CA GLU A 129 -11.09 -8.03 13.29
C GLU A 129 -9.99 -8.90 13.90
N ALA A 130 -8.86 -8.31 14.29
CA ALA A 130 -7.76 -9.07 14.89
C ALA A 130 -8.19 -9.77 16.19
N ILE A 131 -8.99 -9.11 17.02
CA ILE A 131 -9.51 -9.66 18.29
C ILE A 131 -10.54 -10.75 18.01
N ASN A 132 -11.55 -10.46 17.19
CA ASN A 132 -12.62 -11.38 16.84
C ASN A 132 -12.05 -12.66 16.21
N ARG A 133 -11.05 -12.52 15.34
CA ARG A 133 -10.43 -13.66 14.67
C ARG A 133 -9.76 -14.62 15.65
N ARG A 134 -9.18 -14.12 16.76
CA ARG A 134 -8.60 -14.96 17.84
C ARG A 134 -9.65 -15.70 18.65
N SER A 135 -10.89 -15.21 18.63
CA SER A 135 -12.00 -15.78 19.39
C SER A 135 -12.81 -16.80 18.59
N GLU A 136 -12.49 -17.01 17.30
CA GLU A 136 -13.09 -18.06 16.47
C GLU A 136 -12.62 -19.46 16.89
N ASP A 137 -13.48 -20.47 16.73
CA ASP A 137 -13.30 -21.81 17.31
C ASP A 137 -11.99 -22.51 16.91
N ASP A 138 -11.43 -22.20 15.75
CA ASP A 138 -10.17 -22.77 15.28
C ASP A 138 -8.92 -22.18 15.96
N LEU A 139 -9.05 -21.01 16.59
CA LEU A 139 -7.97 -20.34 17.35
C LEU A 139 -8.30 -20.19 18.84
N ARG A 140 -9.57 -20.30 19.23
CA ARG A 140 -10.05 -20.06 20.58
C ARG A 140 -9.41 -21.02 21.57
N GLY A 141 -8.93 -20.48 22.69
CA GLY A 141 -8.32 -21.26 23.77
C GLY A 141 -6.86 -21.66 23.52
N TRP A 142 -6.30 -21.35 22.34
CA TRP A 142 -4.93 -21.67 22.00
C TRP A 142 -4.00 -20.48 22.19
N TYR A 143 -2.83 -20.73 22.78
CA TYR A 143 -1.74 -19.76 22.74
C TYR A 143 -1.06 -19.81 21.36
N HIS A 144 -1.26 -18.76 20.56
CA HIS A 144 -0.66 -18.64 19.24
C HIS A 144 0.09 -17.29 19.09
N PRO A 145 1.23 -17.24 18.38
CA PRO A 145 1.86 -15.97 18.05
C PRO A 145 1.00 -15.19 17.06
N VAL A 146 1.25 -13.89 17.01
CA VAL A 146 0.65 -12.96 16.06
C VAL A 146 1.79 -12.34 15.26
N ALA A 147 1.73 -12.48 13.94
CA ALA A 147 2.73 -11.92 13.05
C ALA A 147 2.11 -10.94 12.07
N THR A 148 2.77 -9.80 11.94
CA THR A 148 2.55 -8.88 10.84
C THR A 148 3.92 -8.49 10.30
N TYR A 149 4.01 -8.38 8.98
CA TYR A 149 5.27 -8.13 8.27
C TYR A 149 5.30 -6.76 7.59
N ILE A 150 4.35 -5.88 7.93
CA ILE A 150 4.32 -4.53 7.40
C ILE A 150 5.37 -3.67 8.11
N THR A 151 6.11 -2.87 7.34
CA THR A 151 7.13 -1.96 7.88
C THR A 151 6.61 -0.55 8.08
N SER A 152 5.53 -0.18 7.39
CA SER A 152 4.92 1.12 7.52
C SER A 152 3.41 1.12 7.38
N PHE A 153 2.76 2.02 8.10
CA PHE A 153 1.38 2.40 7.82
C PHE A 153 1.18 3.90 7.91
N ALA A 154 0.05 4.36 7.37
CA ALA A 154 -0.39 5.73 7.38
C ALA A 154 -1.76 5.88 8.06
N VAL A 155 -1.94 6.98 8.77
CA VAL A 155 -3.18 7.40 9.42
C VAL A 155 -3.45 8.87 9.13
N SER A 156 -4.70 9.31 9.25
CA SER A 156 -5.03 10.74 9.14
C SER A 156 -4.56 11.54 10.35
N GLU A 157 -4.25 12.82 10.16
CA GLU A 157 -4.00 13.78 11.25
C GLU A 157 -5.13 13.77 12.30
N ARG A 158 -6.38 13.78 11.83
CA ARG A 158 -7.54 13.77 12.72
C ARG A 158 -7.55 12.54 13.61
N PHE A 159 -7.20 11.37 13.07
CA PHE A 159 -7.09 10.14 13.86
C PHE A 159 -6.03 10.31 14.97
N MET A 160 -4.86 10.84 14.62
CA MET A 160 -3.78 11.07 15.58
C MET A 160 -4.21 12.03 16.72
N ARG A 161 -5.07 13.01 16.43
CA ARG A 161 -5.61 13.97 17.42
C ARG A 161 -6.66 13.38 18.36
N ILE A 162 -7.52 12.49 17.88
CA ILE A 162 -8.66 11.98 18.65
C ILE A 162 -8.37 10.64 19.35
N ALA A 163 -7.30 9.95 18.97
CA ALA A 163 -6.90 8.69 19.58
C ALA A 163 -6.49 8.93 21.05
N LYS A 164 -7.47 8.83 21.97
CA LYS A 164 -7.27 8.96 23.42
C LYS A 164 -6.36 7.86 23.99
N LEU A 165 -6.33 6.71 23.32
CA LEU A 165 -5.41 5.62 23.56
C LEU A 165 -4.84 5.24 22.20
N MET A 166 -3.50 5.20 22.11
CA MET A 166 -2.85 4.62 20.95
C MET A 166 -3.36 3.17 20.85
N PRO A 167 -3.93 2.75 19.72
CA PRO A 167 -4.62 1.48 19.67
C PRO A 167 -3.62 0.32 19.85
N TYR A 168 -4.02 -0.69 20.62
CA TYR A 168 -3.38 -2.01 20.75
C TYR A 168 -3.00 -2.65 19.39
N THR A 169 -3.51 -2.12 18.27
CA THR A 169 -3.13 -2.53 16.92
C THR A 169 -1.63 -2.42 16.67
N TRP A 170 -0.94 -1.43 17.24
CA TRP A 170 0.50 -1.24 16.96
C TRP A 170 1.38 -2.31 17.59
N GLU A 171 0.98 -2.83 18.75
CA GLU A 171 1.71 -3.89 19.46
C GLU A 171 1.73 -5.20 18.66
N THR A 172 0.72 -5.41 17.81
CA THR A 172 0.70 -6.54 16.87
C THR A 172 1.64 -6.35 15.68
N HIS A 173 2.14 -5.12 15.50
CA HIS A 173 3.05 -4.74 14.41
C HIS A 173 4.52 -4.77 14.79
N LYS A 174 5.02 -5.96 15.14
CA LYS A 174 6.43 -6.23 15.52
C LYS A 174 7.49 -5.87 14.45
N ASN A 175 7.06 -5.55 13.24
CA ASN A 175 7.91 -5.12 12.14
C ASN A 175 7.65 -3.67 11.74
N LEU A 176 6.95 -2.88 12.55
CA LEU A 176 6.70 -1.47 12.25
C LEU A 176 7.95 -0.60 12.47
N GLU A 177 8.35 0.10 11.41
CA GLU A 177 9.47 1.03 11.40
C GLU A 177 8.99 2.47 11.38
N ARG A 178 7.84 2.70 10.72
CA ARG A 178 7.37 4.04 10.45
C ARG A 178 5.86 4.18 10.49
N ILE A 179 5.40 5.28 11.07
CA ILE A 179 4.02 5.75 10.97
C ILE A 179 4.01 7.08 10.20
N TYR A 180 3.22 7.13 9.14
CA TYR A 180 2.93 8.38 8.44
C TYR A 180 1.63 8.99 8.96
N VAL A 181 1.69 10.25 9.38
CA VAL A 181 0.52 11.05 9.76
C VAL A 181 0.21 11.98 8.59
N ILE A 182 -0.84 11.65 7.83
CA ILE A 182 -1.22 12.37 6.63
C ILE A 182 -2.03 13.61 7.00
N VAL A 183 -1.47 14.79 6.69
CA VAL A 183 -2.15 16.08 6.83
C VAL A 183 -2.80 16.51 5.51
N GLY A 184 -3.86 17.31 5.62
CA GLY A 184 -4.59 17.81 4.46
C GLY A 184 -5.38 16.72 3.73
N LYS A 185 -5.22 16.63 2.40
CA LYS A 185 -6.03 15.75 1.55
C LYS A 185 -5.70 14.28 1.83
N GLN A 186 -6.74 13.52 2.19
CA GLN A 186 -6.59 12.11 2.57
C GLN A 186 -6.66 11.18 1.35
N PRO A 187 -5.91 10.05 1.35
CA PRO A 187 -6.02 9.04 0.32
C PRO A 187 -7.42 8.45 0.23
N ASP A 188 -8.04 8.57 -0.94
CA ASP A 188 -9.31 7.90 -1.25
C ASP A 188 -9.05 6.57 -2.00
N GLN A 189 -10.10 5.76 -2.18
CA GLN A 189 -10.00 4.50 -2.93
C GLN A 189 -9.86 4.73 -4.45
N LYS A 190 -9.83 5.98 -4.92
CA LYS A 190 -9.84 6.32 -6.34
C LYS A 190 -8.41 6.64 -6.79
N GLY A 191 -7.87 5.79 -7.66
CA GLY A 191 -6.55 6.01 -8.25
C GLY A 191 -5.41 5.60 -7.32
N GLN A 192 -4.24 6.20 -7.54
CA GLN A 192 -3.02 5.82 -6.85
C GLN A 192 -2.50 7.00 -6.05
N TRP A 193 -2.14 6.69 -4.82
CA TRP A 193 -1.65 7.66 -3.86
C TRP A 193 -0.26 7.25 -3.44
N GLU A 194 0.59 8.24 -3.19
CA GLU A 194 1.94 8.10 -2.69
C GLU A 194 2.17 9.10 -1.56
N ILE A 195 3.08 8.76 -0.65
CA ILE A 195 3.49 9.65 0.42
C ILE A 195 4.43 10.69 -0.17
N ASP A 196 4.14 11.97 0.09
CA ASP A 196 5.09 13.02 -0.20
C ASP A 196 6.18 13.03 0.88
N THR A 197 7.36 12.52 0.51
CA THR A 197 8.52 12.46 1.42
C THR A 197 9.41 13.70 1.32
N THR A 198 9.12 14.63 0.41
CA THR A 198 9.95 15.81 0.17
C THR A 198 9.73 16.90 1.20
N ARG A 199 8.63 16.84 1.95
CA ARG A 199 8.21 17.84 2.92
C ARG A 199 7.71 17.19 4.21
N GLY A 200 7.68 17.97 5.29
CA GLY A 200 7.10 17.56 6.57
C GLY A 200 8.05 17.59 7.76
N ALA A 201 7.64 16.97 8.85
CA ALA A 201 8.41 16.83 10.07
C ALA A 201 8.48 15.37 10.50
N SER A 202 9.62 14.94 11.04
CA SER A 202 9.79 13.60 11.60
C SER A 202 10.07 13.67 13.10
N PHE A 203 9.65 12.63 13.80
CA PHE A 203 9.98 12.37 15.20
C PHE A 203 10.67 11.02 15.20
N LEU A 204 11.98 11.03 15.45
CA LEU A 204 12.80 9.83 15.43
C LEU A 204 13.03 9.37 16.86
N TRP A 205 12.48 8.22 17.22
CA TRP A 205 12.86 7.52 18.43
C TRP A 205 14.05 6.63 18.15
N THR A 206 15.02 6.61 19.05
CA THR A 206 16.14 5.66 19.02
C THR A 206 16.21 4.89 20.32
N ARG A 207 16.70 3.65 20.27
CA ARG A 207 16.91 2.82 21.46
C ARG A 207 17.95 3.44 22.40
N GLU A 208 19.01 4.02 21.84
CA GLU A 208 20.10 4.66 22.57
C GLU A 208 19.60 5.78 23.48
N THR A 209 18.84 6.72 22.92
CA THR A 209 18.29 7.84 23.70
C THR A 209 17.04 7.45 24.46
N SER A 210 16.38 6.35 24.05
CA SER A 210 15.05 5.97 24.51
C SER A 210 14.02 7.10 24.39
N THR A 211 14.32 8.08 23.52
CA THR A 211 13.52 9.28 23.34
C THR A 211 13.27 9.64 21.88
N PHE A 212 12.10 10.22 21.62
CA PHE A 212 11.79 10.86 20.34
C PHE A 212 12.49 12.20 20.24
N ILE A 213 13.31 12.33 19.20
CA ILE A 213 13.99 13.56 18.82
C ILE A 213 13.22 14.15 17.63
N PRO A 214 12.66 15.37 17.77
CA PRO A 214 12.02 16.04 16.65
C PRO A 214 13.07 16.46 15.62
N GLN A 215 12.86 16.06 14.38
CA GLN A 215 13.58 16.49 13.20
C GLN A 215 12.60 17.36 12.40
N LEU A 216 12.56 18.63 12.77
CA LEU A 216 11.71 19.60 12.10
C LEU A 216 12.33 19.91 10.73
N GLY A 217 11.63 19.52 9.67
CA GLY A 217 11.96 19.98 8.32
C GLY A 217 11.66 21.48 8.19
N VAL A 218 12.10 22.06 7.06
CA VAL A 218 11.95 23.49 6.76
C VAL A 218 10.48 23.93 6.57
N ASP A 219 9.53 22.98 6.54
CA ASP A 219 8.11 23.23 6.20
C ASP A 219 7.14 23.10 7.40
N GLU A 220 6.16 24.01 7.47
CA GLU A 220 5.13 24.20 8.53
C GLU A 220 4.05 23.09 8.66
N PHE A 221 4.22 21.89 8.08
CA PHE A 221 3.13 20.88 8.08
C PHE A 221 2.75 20.34 9.46
N CYS A 222 3.57 20.54 10.49
CA CYS A 222 3.25 20.13 11.84
C CYS A 222 2.76 21.34 12.64
N SER A 223 1.44 21.51 12.73
CA SER A 223 0.88 22.55 13.61
C SER A 223 1.36 22.32 15.05
N GLY A 224 1.58 23.40 15.81
CA GLY A 224 2.02 23.29 17.21
C GLY A 224 1.12 22.39 18.07
N ASP A 225 -0.17 22.36 17.78
CA ASP A 225 -1.13 21.48 18.47
C ASP A 225 -0.97 20.01 18.07
N LEU A 226 -0.68 19.71 16.79
CA LEU A 226 -0.40 18.34 16.37
C LEU A 226 0.92 17.86 16.98
N PHE A 227 1.94 18.72 16.98
CA PHE A 227 3.21 18.47 17.66
C PHE A 227 2.98 18.14 19.14
N LYS A 228 2.26 19.00 19.87
CA LYS A 228 1.91 18.79 21.28
C LYS A 228 1.11 17.50 21.49
N THR A 229 0.23 17.14 20.56
CA THR A 229 -0.55 15.89 20.62
C THR A 229 0.36 14.68 20.49
N ILE A 230 1.26 14.67 19.50
CA ILE A 230 2.20 13.57 19.27
C ILE A 230 3.13 13.44 20.48
N MET A 231 3.69 14.56 20.95
CA MET A 231 4.59 14.59 22.11
C MET A 231 3.86 14.33 23.44
N GLY A 232 2.59 14.68 23.57
CA GLY A 232 1.79 14.39 24.77
C GLY A 232 1.44 12.90 24.92
N ASN A 233 1.37 12.17 23.81
CA ASN A 233 1.16 10.71 23.78
C ASN A 233 2.47 9.90 23.86
N TYR A 234 3.59 10.56 24.12
CA TYR A 234 4.93 10.01 24.05
C TYR A 234 5.15 8.74 24.89
N THR A 235 4.57 8.63 26.09
CA THR A 235 4.72 7.43 26.93
C THR A 235 4.12 6.19 26.26
N PHE A 236 2.97 6.34 25.60
CA PHE A 236 2.33 5.26 24.85
C PHE A 236 3.08 4.96 23.55
N LEU A 237 3.57 5.99 22.84
CA LEU A 237 4.40 5.83 21.65
C LEU A 237 5.70 5.07 21.95
N ARG A 238 6.33 5.37 23.09
CA ARG A 238 7.52 4.67 23.58
C ARG A 238 7.21 3.21 23.91
N SER A 239 6.14 2.92 24.65
CA SER A 239 5.74 1.55 24.96
C SER A 239 5.44 0.77 23.69
N ALA A 240 4.71 1.37 22.75
CA ALA A 240 4.44 0.77 21.45
C ALA A 240 5.73 0.54 20.66
N ALA A 241 6.66 1.49 20.61
CA ALA A 241 7.98 1.32 19.97
C ALA A 241 8.78 0.18 20.62
N LEU A 242 8.88 0.13 21.95
CA LEU A 242 9.59 -0.93 22.65
C LEU A 242 9.00 -2.32 22.41
N GLN A 243 7.67 -2.45 22.35
CA GLN A 243 6.99 -3.72 22.09
C GLN A 243 6.98 -4.12 20.61
N SER A 244 6.87 -3.15 19.70
CA SER A 244 6.75 -3.36 18.25
C SER A 244 8.08 -3.52 17.53
N GLN A 245 9.22 -3.37 18.20
CA GLN A 245 10.53 -3.39 17.53
C GLN A 245 11.35 -4.67 17.72
N GLY A 246 10.92 -5.55 18.64
CA GLY A 246 11.71 -6.72 18.99
C GLY A 246 13.14 -6.36 19.45
N PRO A 247 14.03 -7.33 19.62
CA PRO A 247 15.39 -7.05 20.09
C PRO A 247 16.30 -6.41 19.04
N ALA A 248 16.01 -6.57 17.74
CA ALA A 248 16.94 -6.25 16.65
C ALA A 248 16.89 -4.81 16.12
N ARG A 249 15.88 -4.01 16.49
CA ARG A 249 15.69 -2.68 15.92
C ARG A 249 16.08 -1.55 16.85
N GLN A 250 16.69 -0.54 16.23
CA GLN A 250 17.35 0.57 16.90
C GLN A 250 16.57 1.89 16.80
N SER A 251 15.60 2.01 15.88
CA SER A 251 14.91 3.28 15.66
C SER A 251 13.48 3.14 15.13
N PHE A 252 12.61 4.08 15.50
CA PHE A 252 11.22 4.18 15.07
C PHE A 252 10.92 5.61 14.60
N GLU A 253 10.22 5.78 13.49
CA GLU A 253 9.90 7.11 12.96
C GLU A 253 8.39 7.38 12.92
N ILE A 254 7.98 8.54 13.43
CA ILE A 254 6.67 9.13 13.13
C ILE A 254 6.91 10.30 12.20
N ARG A 255 6.35 10.26 10.99
CA ARG A 255 6.50 11.33 10.01
C ARG A 255 5.17 12.00 9.72
N VAL A 256 5.09 13.30 9.93
CA VAL A 256 3.97 14.15 9.52
C VAL A 256 4.23 14.59 8.08
N CYS A 257 3.35 14.23 7.15
CA CYS A 257 3.55 14.44 5.72
C CYS A 257 2.23 14.64 4.99
N SER A 258 2.31 15.07 3.73
CA SER A 258 1.14 15.06 2.84
C SER A 258 1.08 13.76 2.03
N ALA A 259 -0.06 13.51 1.39
CA ALA A 259 -0.19 12.46 0.39
C ALA A 259 -0.61 13.08 -0.93
N ILE A 260 0.02 12.63 -2.01
CA ILE A 260 -0.25 13.12 -3.35
C ILE A 260 -0.94 12.03 -4.16
N ARG A 261 -2.01 12.43 -4.86
CA ARG A 261 -2.66 11.54 -5.81
C ARG A 261 -1.87 11.61 -7.09
N ARG A 262 -1.33 10.48 -7.53
CA ARG A 262 -0.78 10.38 -8.85
C ARG A 262 -1.92 10.59 -9.83
N SER A 263 -1.95 11.75 -10.45
CA SER A 263 -2.75 11.95 -11.65
C SER A 263 -2.35 10.85 -12.62
N PRO A 264 -3.31 10.17 -13.29
CA PRO A 264 -2.93 9.41 -14.47
C PRO A 264 -2.09 10.37 -15.30
N LYS A 265 -0.82 10.03 -15.63
CA LYS A 265 -0.16 10.72 -16.74
C LYS A 265 -1.21 10.69 -17.83
N GLU A 266 -1.66 11.85 -18.29
CA GLU A 266 -2.57 11.87 -19.42
C GLU A 266 -1.94 10.92 -20.45
N PRO A 267 -2.71 9.97 -21.02
CA PRO A 267 -2.17 9.15 -22.08
C PRO A 267 -1.49 10.13 -23.03
N SER A 268 -0.19 9.90 -23.28
CA SER A 268 0.60 10.85 -24.05
C SER A 268 -0.20 11.23 -25.30
N ARG A 269 -0.04 12.45 -25.81
CA ARG A 269 -0.77 12.92 -27.00
C ARG A 269 -0.80 11.85 -28.11
N THR A 270 0.27 11.06 -28.19
CA THR A 270 0.44 9.81 -28.95
C THR A 270 -0.65 8.74 -28.70
N VAL A 271 -0.89 8.30 -27.47
CA VAL A 271 -1.89 7.25 -27.12
C VAL A 271 -3.32 7.73 -27.36
N LYS A 272 -3.65 9.00 -27.04
CA LYS A 272 -4.97 9.60 -27.35
C LYS A 272 -5.20 9.64 -28.87
N ASN A 273 -4.17 9.99 -29.65
CA ASN A 273 -4.23 10.01 -31.11
C ASN A 273 -4.37 8.60 -31.69
N MET A 274 -3.68 7.59 -31.14
CA MET A 274 -3.81 6.21 -31.61
C MET A 274 -5.23 5.67 -31.42
N LYS A 275 -5.85 5.88 -30.26
CA LYS A 275 -7.23 5.40 -30.02
C LYS A 275 -8.24 6.03 -31.00
N LYS A 276 -8.09 7.32 -31.32
CA LYS A 276 -8.91 7.99 -32.34
C LYS A 276 -8.67 7.44 -33.74
N VAL A 277 -7.42 7.16 -34.11
CA VAL A 277 -7.07 6.58 -35.42
C VAL A 277 -7.63 5.17 -35.57
N PHE A 278 -7.46 4.29 -34.58
CA PHE A 278 -8.00 2.93 -34.62
C PHE A 278 -9.53 2.90 -34.67
N ASN A 279 -10.20 3.75 -33.89
CA ASN A 279 -11.66 3.84 -33.96
C ASN A 279 -12.16 4.35 -35.32
N GLY A 280 -11.45 5.29 -35.96
CA GLY A 280 -11.78 5.78 -37.31
C GLY A 280 -11.54 4.75 -38.42
N CYS A 281 -10.52 3.90 -38.29
CA CYS A 281 -10.26 2.79 -39.22
C CYS A 281 -11.29 1.66 -39.07
N LEU A 282 -11.76 1.36 -37.86
CA LEU A 282 -12.78 0.33 -37.65
C LEU A 282 -14.16 0.76 -38.17
N SER A 283 -14.50 2.06 -38.12
CA SER A 283 -15.75 2.58 -38.70
C SER A 283 -15.77 2.60 -40.24
N THR A 284 -14.60 2.52 -40.89
CA THR A 284 -14.48 2.49 -42.35
C THR A 284 -14.49 1.07 -42.92
N VAL A 285 -14.23 0.04 -42.10
CA VAL A 285 -14.26 -1.37 -42.52
C VAL A 285 -15.69 -1.96 -42.50
N ASN A 286 -16.62 -1.39 -41.72
CA ASN A 286 -18.04 -1.81 -41.68
C ASN A 286 -18.95 -1.07 -42.68
N ARG A 287 -18.39 -0.44 -43.73
CA ARG A 287 -19.15 0.30 -44.76
C ARG A 287 -18.94 -0.19 -46.20
N ASN A 288 -18.38 -1.38 -46.38
CA ASN A 288 -18.33 -2.06 -47.68
C ASN A 288 -18.92 -3.46 -47.55
#